data_AF-A7BBU7-F1
#
_entry.id   AF-A7BBU7-F1
#
_cell.length_a   1.000
_cell.length_b   1.000
_cell.length_c   1.000
_cell.angle_alpha   90.00
_cell.angle_beta   90.00
_cell.angle_gamma   90.00
#
_symmetry.space_group_name_H-M   'P 1'
#
loop_
_entity.id
_entity.type
_entity.pdbx_description
1 polymer ?
#
loop_
_entity_poly.entity_id
_entity_poly.type
_entity_poly.pdbx_seq_one_letter_code
_entity_poly.pdbx_strand_id
1 'polypeptide(L)'
;MKSNTLKRTVIWMRGGRGLTESNDAAGSLNRAQTATRWTDEQGAQDFRNSAVRFFDSVDEMLADERAIFDTFQMNLADAVREAVNSEEANASVLEAINRALQSDPSVAVASSTAGTTSAPSAAPSTQPDDAPTAAGAMPEF
;
A
#
# COMPACT_ATOMS: atom_id res chain seq x y z
N MET A 1 -0.72 10.55 20.15
CA MET A 1 -1.10 9.74 18.96
C MET A 1 -1.64 10.56 17.79
N LYS A 2 -2.66 11.42 17.95
CA LYS A 2 -3.34 12.15 16.85
C LYS A 2 -2.43 12.84 15.80
N SER A 3 -1.33 13.47 16.22
CA SER A 3 -0.42 14.21 15.32
C SER A 3 0.31 13.33 14.31
N ASN A 4 0.61 12.07 14.66
CA ASN A 4 1.32 11.15 13.77
C ASN A 4 0.38 10.55 12.71
N THR A 5 -0.88 10.32 13.08
CA THR A 5 -1.93 9.85 12.18
C THR A 5 -2.23 10.88 11.08
N LEU A 6 -2.37 12.16 11.45
CA LEU A 6 -2.59 13.26 10.50
C LEU A 6 -1.44 13.43 9.50
N LYS A 7 -0.18 13.37 9.96
CA LYS A 7 1.00 13.47 9.09
C LYS A 7 1.08 12.32 8.10
N ARG A 8 0.79 11.10 8.56
CA ARG A 8 0.70 9.91 7.68
C ARG A 8 -0.36 10.15 6.62
N THR A 9 -1.59 10.47 6.98
CA THR A 9 -2.70 10.67 6.04
C THR A 9 -2.38 11.70 4.95
N VAL A 10 -1.66 12.79 5.27
CA VAL A 10 -1.27 13.80 4.28
C VAL A 10 -0.21 13.30 3.30
N ILE A 11 0.81 12.57 3.76
CA ILE A 11 1.83 11.97 2.88
C ILE A 11 1.17 10.93 1.96
N TRP A 12 0.25 10.13 2.49
CA TRP A 12 -0.52 9.12 1.76
C TRP A 12 -1.38 9.73 0.64
N MET A 13 -2.15 10.79 0.96
CA MET A 13 -2.99 11.46 -0.01
C MET A 13 -2.18 12.15 -1.12
N ARG A 14 -0.95 12.55 -0.83
CA ARG A 14 -0.04 13.16 -1.80
C ARG A 14 0.55 12.13 -2.76
N GLY A 15 0.87 10.92 -2.28
CA GLY A 15 1.38 9.82 -3.11
C GLY A 15 0.36 9.36 -4.17
N GLY A 16 -0.87 9.03 -3.75
CA GLY A 16 -1.92 8.59 -4.68
C GLY A 16 -2.34 9.65 -5.70
N ARG A 17 -2.35 10.93 -5.31
CA ARG A 17 -2.57 12.04 -6.25
C ARG A 17 -1.43 12.16 -7.28
N GLY A 18 -0.17 12.06 -6.83
CA GLY A 18 0.98 12.11 -7.74
C GLY A 18 0.99 11.00 -8.79
N LEU A 19 0.60 9.78 -8.41
CA LEU A 19 0.44 8.67 -9.37
C LEU A 19 -0.66 8.95 -10.39
N THR A 20 -1.80 9.49 -9.95
CA THR A 20 -2.92 9.87 -10.84
C THR A 20 -2.47 10.93 -11.84
N GLU A 21 -1.85 12.00 -11.36
CA GLU A 21 -1.36 13.10 -12.20
C GLU A 21 -0.30 12.61 -13.21
N SER A 22 0.54 11.64 -12.81
CA SER A 22 1.56 11.06 -13.68
C SER A 22 0.96 10.19 -14.78
N ASN A 23 -0.04 9.37 -14.45
CA ASN A 23 -0.78 8.54 -15.42
C ASN A 23 -1.52 9.43 -16.44
N ASP A 24 -2.24 10.46 -15.97
CA ASP A 24 -2.91 11.44 -16.84
C ASP A 24 -1.92 12.15 -17.78
N ALA A 25 -0.74 12.51 -17.28
CA ALA A 25 0.31 13.13 -18.09
C ALA A 25 0.86 12.17 -19.17
N ALA A 26 1.11 10.90 -18.82
CA ALA A 26 1.55 9.87 -19.76
C ALA A 26 0.52 9.66 -20.88
N GLY A 27 -0.76 9.48 -20.53
CA GLY A 27 -1.84 9.37 -21.51
C GLY A 27 -2.03 10.63 -22.36
N SER A 28 -1.80 11.82 -21.79
CA SER A 28 -1.79 13.08 -22.57
C SER A 28 -0.63 13.14 -23.56
N LEU A 29 0.57 12.74 -23.17
CA LEU A 29 1.74 12.68 -24.05
C LEU A 29 1.52 11.67 -25.19
N ASN A 30 0.97 10.50 -24.88
CA ASN A 30 0.63 9.50 -25.89
C ASN A 30 -0.37 10.04 -26.94
N ARG A 31 -1.43 10.71 -26.48
CA ARG A 31 -2.40 11.37 -27.37
C ARG A 31 -1.74 12.44 -28.25
N ALA A 32 -0.72 13.15 -27.73
CA ALA A 32 0.05 14.10 -28.54
C ALA A 32 0.93 13.40 -29.60
N GLN A 33 1.53 12.24 -29.29
CA GLN A 33 2.29 11.44 -30.27
C GLN A 33 1.40 10.86 -31.38
N THR A 34 0.13 10.61 -31.08
CA THR A 34 -0.84 10.10 -32.06
C THR A 34 -1.50 11.21 -32.90
N ALA A 35 -1.43 12.47 -32.47
CA ALA A 35 -1.99 13.62 -33.18
C ALA A 35 -1.21 13.96 -34.48
N THR A 36 -1.95 14.27 -35.54
CA THR A 36 -1.55 14.21 -36.97
C THR A 36 -0.60 15.33 -37.45
N ARG A 37 0.63 15.40 -36.93
CA ARG A 37 1.66 16.34 -37.43
C ARG A 37 2.99 15.69 -37.81
N TRP A 38 3.04 14.36 -37.79
CA TRP A 38 4.20 13.59 -38.17
C TRP A 38 4.32 13.52 -39.68
N THR A 39 5.56 13.59 -40.16
CA THR A 39 5.88 13.46 -41.57
C THR A 39 5.83 11.98 -41.99
N ASP A 40 5.67 11.70 -43.29
CA ASP A 40 5.46 10.33 -43.79
C ASP A 40 6.76 9.53 -43.98
N GLU A 41 7.93 10.13 -43.70
CA GLU A 41 9.21 9.43 -43.77
C GLU A 41 9.23 8.27 -42.79
N GLN A 42 9.73 7.12 -43.26
CA GLN A 42 9.74 5.87 -42.51
C GLN A 42 10.36 6.02 -41.12
N GLY A 43 11.51 6.71 -41.00
CA GLY A 43 12.15 6.93 -39.70
C GLY A 43 11.30 7.75 -38.71
N ALA A 44 10.52 8.72 -39.19
CA ALA A 44 9.62 9.50 -38.35
C ALA A 44 8.42 8.66 -37.87
N GLN A 45 7.90 7.78 -38.73
CA GLN A 45 6.84 6.84 -38.37
C GLN A 45 7.33 5.76 -37.39
N ASP A 46 8.53 5.23 -37.58
CA ASP A 46 9.13 4.24 -36.68
C ASP A 46 9.38 4.84 -35.29
N PHE A 47 9.88 6.08 -35.24
CA PHE A 47 10.04 6.81 -33.98
C PHE A 47 8.68 7.07 -33.30
N ARG A 48 7.68 7.57 -34.03
CA ARG A 48 6.31 7.77 -33.52
C ARG A 48 5.74 6.50 -32.92
N ASN A 49 5.82 5.38 -33.64
CA ASN A 49 5.30 4.10 -33.18
C ASN A 49 6.02 3.63 -31.90
N SER A 50 7.32 3.89 -31.79
CA SER A 50 8.10 3.57 -30.59
C SER A 50 7.70 4.46 -29.41
N ALA A 51 7.47 5.75 -29.64
CA ALA A 51 7.03 6.69 -28.60
C ALA A 51 5.62 6.35 -28.08
N VAL A 52 4.69 6.00 -28.97
CA VAL A 52 3.34 5.55 -28.59
C VAL A 52 3.41 4.31 -27.70
N ARG A 53 4.12 3.26 -28.12
CA ARG A 53 4.29 2.04 -27.32
C ARG A 53 4.95 2.32 -25.97
N PHE A 54 5.92 3.21 -25.93
CA PHE A 54 6.58 3.61 -24.68
C PHE A 54 5.59 4.26 -23.72
N PHE A 55 4.81 5.25 -24.17
CA PHE A 55 3.85 5.91 -23.29
C PHE A 55 2.68 5.00 -22.91
N ASP A 56 2.25 4.09 -23.79
CA ASP A 56 1.27 3.04 -23.44
C ASP A 56 1.81 2.14 -22.30
N SER A 57 3.06 1.70 -22.39
CA SER A 57 3.68 0.87 -21.34
C SER A 57 3.84 1.63 -20.02
N VAL A 58 4.17 2.91 -20.06
CA VAL A 58 4.26 3.76 -18.86
C VAL A 58 2.87 3.97 -18.24
N ASP A 59 1.84 4.17 -19.07
CA ASP A 59 0.46 4.32 -18.62
C ASP A 59 -0.03 3.05 -17.88
N GLU A 60 0.20 1.88 -18.48
CA GLU A 60 -0.14 0.57 -17.89
C GLU A 60 0.62 0.33 -16.57
N MET A 61 1.94 0.55 -16.54
CA MET A 61 2.74 0.42 -15.32
C MET A 61 2.26 1.35 -14.19
N LEU A 62 1.90 2.59 -14.51
CA LEU A 62 1.38 3.53 -13.50
C LEU A 62 -0.02 3.15 -13.01
N ALA A 63 -0.84 2.53 -13.87
CA ALA A 63 -2.13 1.98 -13.48
C ALA A 63 -1.97 0.78 -12.53
N ASP A 64 -1.02 -0.11 -12.80
CA ASP A 64 -0.68 -1.24 -11.93
C ASP A 64 -0.15 -0.77 -10.57
N GLU A 65 0.80 0.18 -10.56
CA GLU A 65 1.33 0.75 -9.32
C GLU A 65 0.23 1.42 -8.48
N ARG A 66 -0.74 2.07 -9.13
CA ARG A 66 -1.91 2.62 -8.44
C ARG A 66 -2.74 1.52 -7.78
N ALA A 67 -2.99 0.40 -8.47
CA ALA A 67 -3.75 -0.71 -7.91
C ALA A 67 -3.04 -1.36 -6.70
N ILE A 68 -1.71 -1.47 -6.76
CA ILE A 68 -0.87 -1.92 -5.63
C ILE A 68 -0.99 -0.94 -4.46
N PHE A 69 -0.89 0.36 -4.73
CA PHE A 69 -1.01 1.39 -3.71
C PHE A 69 -2.39 1.39 -3.02
N ASP A 70 -3.47 1.24 -3.78
CA ASP A 70 -4.84 1.13 -3.26
C ASP A 70 -5.01 -0.13 -2.39
N THR A 71 -4.45 -1.26 -2.82
CA THR A 71 -4.46 -2.51 -2.05
C THR A 71 -3.67 -2.36 -0.74
N PHE A 72 -2.48 -1.76 -0.80
CA PHE A 72 -1.69 -1.46 0.39
C PHE A 72 -2.46 -0.57 1.35
N GLN A 73 -3.19 0.44 0.86
CA GLN A 73 -4.02 1.29 1.71
C GLN A 73 -5.11 0.51 2.43
N MET A 74 -5.81 -0.39 1.73
CA MET A 74 -6.84 -1.22 2.33
C MET A 74 -6.26 -2.10 3.45
N ASN A 75 -5.16 -2.80 3.15
CA ASN A 75 -4.48 -3.65 4.12
C ASN A 75 -3.97 -2.86 5.34
N LEU A 76 -3.43 -1.67 5.13
CA LEU A 76 -2.98 -0.81 6.22
C LEU A 76 -4.15 -0.34 7.09
N ALA A 77 -5.27 0.04 6.49
CA ALA A 77 -6.45 0.47 7.23
C ALA A 77 -7.03 -0.67 8.08
N ASP A 78 -7.04 -1.89 7.55
CA ASP A 78 -7.49 -3.08 8.26
C ASP A 78 -6.53 -3.44 9.40
N ALA A 79 -5.22 -3.42 9.15
CA ALA A 79 -4.22 -3.66 10.20
C ALA A 79 -4.30 -2.63 11.34
N VAL A 80 -4.55 -1.35 11.03
CA VAL A 80 -4.75 -0.31 12.06
C VAL A 80 -6.05 -0.56 12.83
N ARG A 81 -7.14 -0.93 12.16
CA ARG A 81 -8.41 -1.24 12.83
C ARG A 81 -8.26 -2.42 13.77
N GLU A 82 -7.60 -3.48 13.33
CA GLU A 82 -7.34 -4.67 14.14
C GLU A 82 -6.48 -4.36 15.36
N ALA A 83 -5.42 -3.57 15.18
CA ALA A 83 -4.57 -3.14 16.29
C ALA A 83 -5.35 -2.34 17.34
N VAL A 84 -6.23 -1.42 16.91
CA VAL A 84 -7.07 -0.63 17.83
C VAL A 84 -8.07 -1.53 18.56
N ASN A 85 -8.74 -2.44 17.85
CA ASN A 85 -9.68 -3.38 18.47
C ASN A 85 -8.99 -4.28 19.51
N SER A 86 -7.78 -4.75 19.21
CA SER A 86 -6.96 -5.55 20.14
C SER A 86 -6.55 -4.74 21.37
N GLU A 87 -6.17 -3.46 21.20
CA GLU A 87 -5.85 -2.56 22.31
C GLU A 87 -7.07 -2.35 23.23
N GLU A 88 -8.26 -2.13 22.66
CA GLU A 88 -9.51 -1.97 23.41
C GLU A 88 -9.92 -3.25 24.14
N ALA A 89 -9.82 -4.41 23.48
CA ALA A 89 -10.08 -5.70 24.11
C ALA A 89 -9.13 -5.95 25.29
N ASN A 90 -7.83 -5.68 25.12
CA ASN A 90 -6.85 -5.79 26.20
C ASN A 90 -7.17 -4.84 27.37
N ALA A 91 -7.59 -3.60 27.09
CA ALA A 91 -8.00 -2.66 28.13
C ALA A 91 -9.21 -3.20 28.93
N SER A 92 -10.22 -3.74 28.26
CA SER A 92 -11.39 -4.34 28.91
C SER A 92 -11.02 -5.54 29.80
N VAL A 93 -10.10 -6.39 29.34
CA VAL A 93 -9.60 -7.52 30.14
C VAL A 93 -8.87 -7.02 31.40
N LEU A 94 -8.01 -6.02 31.26
CA LEU A 94 -7.28 -5.44 32.39
C LEU A 94 -8.23 -4.80 33.41
N GLU A 95 -9.28 -4.12 32.96
CA GLU A 95 -10.32 -3.58 33.86
C GLU A 95 -11.08 -4.67 34.60
N ALA A 96 -11.44 -5.76 33.92
CA ALA A 96 -12.11 -6.90 34.54
C ALA A 96 -11.23 -7.58 35.60
N ILE A 97 -9.94 -7.78 35.30
CA ILE A 97 -8.95 -8.30 36.26
C ILE A 97 -8.83 -7.36 37.47
N ASN A 98 -8.73 -6.05 37.24
CA ASN A 98 -8.62 -5.07 38.31
C ASN A 98 -9.86 -5.11 39.22
N ARG A 99 -11.06 -5.16 38.63
CA ARG A 99 -12.31 -5.27 39.38
C ARG A 99 -12.39 -6.60 40.15
N ALA A 100 -11.93 -7.71 39.59
CA ALA A 100 -11.88 -8.99 40.28
C ALA A 100 -10.92 -8.95 41.48
N LEU A 101 -9.71 -8.39 41.33
CA LEU A 101 -8.75 -8.22 42.42
C LEU A 101 -9.28 -7.35 43.58
N GLN A 102 -10.08 -6.32 43.26
CA GLN A 102 -10.72 -5.48 44.27
C GLN A 102 -11.90 -6.17 44.99
N SER A 103 -12.53 -7.16 44.34
CA SER A 103 -13.76 -7.81 44.84
C SER A 103 -13.46 -9.11 45.60
N ASP A 104 -12.57 -9.95 45.07
CA ASP A 104 -12.07 -11.18 45.72
C ASP A 104 -10.82 -11.69 44.97
N PRO A 105 -9.63 -11.76 45.61
CA PRO A 105 -8.38 -12.14 44.94
C PRO A 105 -8.40 -13.57 44.37
N SER A 106 -9.30 -14.43 44.84
CA SER A 106 -9.44 -15.83 44.42
C SER A 106 -10.05 -15.98 43.01
N VAL A 107 -10.88 -15.01 42.59
CA VAL A 107 -11.60 -15.02 41.29
C VAL A 107 -10.74 -14.47 40.15
N ALA A 108 -9.79 -13.59 40.46
CA ALA A 108 -8.86 -13.02 39.48
C ALA A 108 -8.01 -14.11 38.79
N VAL A 109 -7.57 -15.12 39.54
CA VAL A 109 -6.73 -16.24 39.04
C VAL A 109 -7.49 -17.13 38.04
N ALA A 110 -8.81 -17.29 38.21
CA ALA A 110 -9.65 -18.06 37.30
C ALA A 110 -10.00 -17.31 36.00
N SER A 111 -10.05 -15.97 36.04
CA SER A 111 -10.30 -15.16 34.84
C SER A 111 -9.08 -15.08 33.93
N SER A 112 -7.87 -15.09 34.49
CA SER A 112 -6.62 -15.17 33.72
C SER A 112 -6.42 -16.48 32.96
N THR A 113 -7.03 -17.59 33.41
CA THR A 113 -6.92 -18.90 32.74
C THR A 113 -8.03 -19.16 31.72
N ALA A 114 -9.15 -18.42 31.78
CA ALA A 114 -10.23 -18.50 30.79
C ALA A 114 -9.96 -17.68 29.51
N GLY A 115 -8.98 -16.76 29.53
CA GLY A 115 -8.59 -15.91 28.39
C GLY A 115 -7.64 -16.57 27.37
N THR A 116 -7.30 -17.85 27.52
CA THR A 116 -6.47 -18.56 26.53
C THR A 116 -7.30 -19.05 25.34
N THR A 117 -7.96 -18.14 24.62
CA THR A 117 -8.38 -18.43 23.25
C THR A 117 -7.21 -18.09 22.35
N SER A 118 -6.50 -19.15 21.95
CA SER A 118 -5.54 -19.25 20.83
C SER A 118 -5.00 -17.93 20.30
N ALA A 119 -3.80 -17.56 20.74
CA ALA A 119 -2.96 -16.66 19.95
C ALA A 119 -2.81 -17.26 18.54
N PRO A 120 -3.04 -16.51 17.45
CA PRO A 120 -2.63 -16.98 16.15
C PRO A 120 -1.10 -17.06 16.19
N SER A 121 -0.55 -18.26 16.03
CA SER A 121 0.88 -18.43 15.77
C SER A 121 1.25 -17.53 14.60
N ALA A 122 2.02 -16.48 14.89
CA ALA A 122 2.71 -15.72 13.86
C ALA A 122 3.69 -16.68 13.18
N ALA A 123 3.27 -17.23 12.03
CA ALA A 123 4.20 -17.85 11.11
C ALA A 123 5.28 -16.82 10.75
N PRO A 124 6.57 -17.19 10.70
CA PRO A 124 7.61 -16.26 10.31
C PRO A 124 7.28 -15.72 8.92
N SER A 125 7.21 -14.40 8.81
CA SER A 125 7.03 -13.72 7.53
C SER A 125 8.15 -14.18 6.58
N THR A 126 7.80 -15.02 5.61
CA THR A 126 8.63 -15.20 4.43
C THR A 126 8.62 -13.88 3.69
N GLN A 127 9.76 -13.19 3.73
CA GLN A 127 10.06 -12.05 2.89
C GLN A 127 9.60 -12.35 1.45
N PRO A 128 8.84 -11.47 0.78
CA PRO A 128 8.62 -11.62 -0.64
C PRO A 128 9.98 -11.47 -1.33
N ASP A 129 10.41 -12.52 -2.01
CA ASP A 129 11.71 -12.65 -2.68
C ASP A 129 11.75 -11.95 -4.05
N ASP A 130 10.97 -10.87 -4.21
CA ASP A 130 10.90 -10.12 -5.47
C ASP A 130 11.14 -8.63 -5.18
N ALA A 131 12.41 -8.28 -4.98
CA ALA A 131 12.84 -6.94 -5.33
C ALA A 131 12.76 -6.82 -6.85
N PRO A 132 12.04 -5.83 -7.42
CA PRO A 132 12.14 -5.58 -8.84
C PRO A 132 13.61 -5.27 -9.15
N THR A 133 14.22 -6.07 -10.02
CA THR A 133 15.50 -5.71 -10.63
C THR A 133 15.29 -4.33 -11.24
N ALA A 134 16.03 -3.34 -10.74
CA ALA A 134 16.05 -2.02 -11.34
C ALA A 134 16.38 -2.19 -12.83
N ALA A 135 15.44 -1.83 -13.70
CA ALA A 135 15.66 -1.73 -15.13
C ALA A 135 16.71 -0.62 -15.35
N GLY A 136 17.98 -1.02 -15.39
CA GLY A 136 19.10 -0.09 -15.38
C GLY A 136 20.46 -0.76 -15.62
N ALA A 137 20.49 -1.85 -16.39
CA ALA A 137 21.71 -2.25 -17.07
C ALA A 137 21.66 -1.64 -18.48
N MET A 138 22.29 -0.48 -18.66
CA MET A 138 22.55 0.04 -20.00
C MET A 138 23.50 -0.93 -20.72
N PRO A 139 23.22 -1.34 -21.98
CA PRO A 139 24.21 -2.00 -22.79
C PRO A 139 25.32 -1.00 -23.14
N GLU A 140 26.55 -1.33 -22.76
CA GLU A 140 27.74 -0.66 -23.27
C GLU A 140 27.83 -0.95 -24.79
N PHE A 141 27.99 0.12 -25.59
CA PHE A 141 28.35 0.02 -27.00
C PHE A 141 29.85 -0.17 -27.16
#